data_AF-S3W803-F1
#
_entry.id   AF-S3W803-F1
#
_cell.length_a   1.000
_cell.length_b   1.000
_cell.length_c   1.000
_cell.angle_alpha   90.00
_cell.angle_beta   90.00
_cell.angle_gamma   90.00
#
_symmetry.space_group_name_H-M   'P 1'
#
loop_
_entity.id
_entity.type
_entity.pdbx_description
1 polymer ?
#
loop_
_entity_poly.entity_id
_entity_poly.type
_entity_poly.pdbx_seq_one_letter_code
_entity_poly.pdbx_strand_id
1 'polypeptide(L)'
;MDKKEPKLDTPGERLKSAFKLLGISREEGANAIGTSLVSMNRYLSNQEPIPEFRMDLLLIKKGVSKNFVFNHSGEPKASWEERLALLEKENARLDEVRHNMLLREIVTDLTYLSEDDLKILQAVITKFRQ
;
A
#
# COMPACT_ATOMS: atom_id res chain seq x y z
N MET A 1 -20.39 -8.33 -30.19
CA MET A 1 -20.41 -7.27 -29.17
C MET A 1 -18.99 -7.04 -28.73
N ASP A 2 -18.32 -6.06 -29.34
CA ASP A 2 -16.97 -5.67 -28.94
C ASP A 2 -17.03 -5.09 -27.53
N LYS A 3 -16.54 -5.85 -26.55
CA LYS A 3 -16.30 -5.32 -25.21
C LYS A 3 -15.19 -4.30 -25.36
N LYS A 4 -15.53 -3.00 -25.39
CA LYS A 4 -14.56 -1.92 -25.21
C LYS A 4 -13.69 -2.28 -24.00
N GLU A 5 -12.39 -2.46 -24.24
CA GLU A 5 -11.45 -2.63 -23.16
C GLU A 5 -11.58 -1.42 -22.21
N PRO A 6 -11.68 -1.64 -20.89
CA PRO A 6 -11.76 -0.55 -19.96
C PRO A 6 -10.49 0.29 -20.10
N LYS A 7 -10.65 1.60 -20.30
CA LYS A 7 -9.51 2.51 -20.25
C LYS A 7 -8.86 2.39 -18.87
N LEU A 8 -7.54 2.24 -18.85
CA LEU A 8 -6.73 2.05 -17.66
C LEU A 8 -5.95 3.34 -17.35
N ASP A 9 -6.65 4.47 -17.41
CA ASP A 9 -6.04 5.79 -17.41
C ASP A 9 -5.62 6.19 -15.99
N THR A 10 -6.29 5.63 -14.98
CA THR A 10 -6.10 5.98 -13.56
C THR A 10 -5.58 4.81 -12.71
N PRO A 11 -4.90 5.09 -11.57
CA PRO A 11 -4.46 4.04 -10.64
C PRO A 11 -5.61 3.17 -10.11
N GLY A 12 -6.77 3.76 -9.82
CA GLY A 12 -7.95 3.01 -9.37
C GLY A 12 -8.49 2.06 -10.43
N GLU A 13 -8.51 2.45 -11.70
CA GLU A 13 -8.90 1.57 -12.82
C GLU A 13 -7.90 0.43 -13.03
N ARG A 14 -6.60 0.75 -12.94
CA ARG A 14 -5.53 -0.26 -13.02
C ARG A 14 -5.62 -1.24 -11.86
N LEU A 15 -5.82 -0.77 -10.63
CA LEU A 15 -6.02 -1.62 -9.47
C LEU A 15 -7.26 -2.51 -9.62
N LYS A 16 -8.37 -1.95 -10.11
CA LYS A 16 -9.60 -2.70 -10.40
C LYS A 16 -9.39 -3.78 -11.46
N SER A 17 -8.61 -3.48 -12.50
CA SER A 17 -8.22 -4.44 -13.52
C SER A 17 -7.37 -5.57 -12.94
N ALA A 18 -6.38 -5.23 -12.12
CA ALA A 18 -5.55 -6.21 -11.44
C ALA A 18 -6.37 -7.13 -10.53
N PHE A 19 -7.31 -6.60 -9.75
CA PHE A 19 -8.19 -7.40 -8.90
C PHE A 19 -9.01 -8.39 -9.72
N LYS A 20 -9.58 -7.93 -10.84
CA LYS A 20 -10.35 -8.79 -11.73
C LYS A 20 -9.49 -9.91 -12.33
N LEU A 21 -8.28 -9.60 -12.80
CA LEU A 21 -7.39 -10.57 -13.44
C LEU A 21 -6.81 -11.58 -12.44
N LEU A 22 -6.60 -11.17 -11.20
CA LEU A 22 -6.06 -12.01 -10.13
C LEU A 22 -7.15 -12.72 -9.31
N GLY A 23 -8.43 -12.48 -9.61
CA GLY A 23 -9.55 -13.08 -8.88
C GLY A 23 -9.69 -12.58 -7.44
N ILE A 24 -9.23 -11.36 -7.15
CA ILE A 24 -9.28 -10.77 -5.80
C ILE A 24 -10.60 -10.03 -5.63
N SER A 25 -11.37 -10.38 -4.58
CA SER A 25 -12.56 -9.62 -4.22
C SER A 25 -12.20 -8.29 -3.54
N ARG A 26 -13.15 -7.34 -3.50
CA ARG A 26 -12.90 -6.04 -2.87
C ARG A 26 -12.69 -6.19 -1.37
N GLU A 27 -13.44 -7.10 -0.77
CA GLU A 27 -13.39 -7.48 0.64
C GLU A 27 -12.02 -8.10 0.97
N GLU A 28 -11.53 -9.01 0.13
CA GLU A 28 -10.21 -9.61 0.28
C GLU A 28 -9.09 -8.57 0.16
N GLY A 29 -9.21 -7.64 -0.79
CA GLY A 29 -8.27 -6.54 -0.94
C GLY A 29 -8.26 -5.63 0.28
N ALA A 30 -9.45 -5.24 0.77
CA ALA A 30 -9.61 -4.38 1.94
C ALA A 30 -8.99 -5.02 3.19
N ASN A 31 -9.26 -6.31 3.40
CA ASN A 31 -8.70 -7.10 4.50
C ASN A 31 -7.18 -7.25 4.37
N ALA A 32 -6.65 -7.48 3.16
CA ALA A 32 -5.21 -7.60 2.94
C ALA A 32 -4.48 -6.34 3.39
N ILE A 33 -5.01 -5.16 3.05
CA ILE A 33 -4.38 -3.90 3.40
C ILE A 33 -4.82 -3.32 4.73
N GLY A 34 -5.78 -3.92 5.45
CA GLY A 34 -6.26 -3.41 6.73
C GLY A 34 -7.01 -2.07 6.62
N THR A 35 -7.97 -1.98 5.70
CA THR A 35 -8.85 -0.82 5.53
C THR A 35 -10.31 -1.24 5.43
N SER A 36 -11.23 -0.28 5.51
CA SER A 36 -12.66 -0.54 5.32
C SER A 36 -13.01 -0.84 3.85
N LEU A 37 -14.08 -1.60 3.60
CA LEU A 37 -14.59 -1.81 2.24
C LEU A 37 -14.95 -0.48 1.56
N VAL A 38 -15.40 0.51 2.33
CA VAL A 38 -15.71 1.87 1.84
C VAL A 38 -14.45 2.54 1.30
N SER A 39 -13.36 2.55 2.07
CA SER A 39 -12.07 3.11 1.63
C SER A 39 -11.53 2.38 0.40
N MET A 40 -11.63 1.05 0.36
CA MET A 40 -11.26 0.28 -0.83
C MET A 40 -12.07 0.69 -2.07
N ASN A 41 -13.38 0.89 -1.93
CA ASN A 41 -14.21 1.38 -3.04
C ASN A 41 -13.82 2.80 -3.48
N ARG A 42 -13.43 3.68 -2.55
CA ARG A 42 -12.92 5.02 -2.88
C ARG A 42 -11.62 4.95 -3.67
N TYR A 43 -10.69 4.08 -3.27
CA TYR A 43 -9.45 3.79 -4.01
C TYR A 43 -9.72 3.30 -5.43
N LEU A 44 -10.56 2.27 -5.58
CA LEU A 44 -10.90 1.68 -6.89
C LEU A 44 -11.67 2.63 -7.81
N SER A 45 -12.30 3.66 -7.25
CA SER A 45 -13.08 4.66 -7.98
C SER A 45 -12.34 5.99 -8.15
N ASN A 46 -11.06 6.06 -7.75
CA ASN A 46 -10.23 7.27 -7.78
C ASN A 46 -10.80 8.46 -6.99
N GLN A 47 -11.66 8.20 -6.00
CA GLN A 47 -12.15 9.24 -5.10
C GLN A 47 -11.11 9.60 -4.03
N GLU A 48 -10.20 8.68 -3.75
CA GLU A 48 -9.13 8.85 -2.79
C GLU A 48 -7.85 8.22 -3.37
N PRO A 49 -6.68 8.88 -3.27
CA PRO A 49 -5.43 8.29 -3.72
C PRO A 49 -5.10 7.05 -2.87
N ILE A 50 -4.60 6.00 -3.52
CA ILE A 50 -4.14 4.81 -2.81
C ILE A 50 -2.81 5.13 -2.11
N PRO A 51 -2.72 5.04 -0.78
CA PRO A 51 -1.46 5.26 -0.09
C PRO A 51 -0.42 4.22 -0.51
N GLU A 52 0.82 4.65 -0.72
CA GLU A 52 1.89 3.79 -1.23
C GLU A 52 2.11 2.53 -0.37
N PHE A 53 2.11 2.68 0.96
CA PHE A 53 2.27 1.56 1.90
C PHE A 53 1.12 0.54 1.80
N ARG A 54 -0.09 0.95 1.40
CA ARG A 54 -1.20 0.03 1.18
C ARG A 54 -0.98 -0.78 -0.11
N MET A 55 -0.37 -0.18 -1.13
CA MET A 55 0.05 -0.94 -2.32
C MET A 55 1.16 -1.93 -2.00
N ASP A 56 2.13 -1.57 -1.15
CA ASP A 56 3.16 -2.49 -0.69
C ASP A 56 2.54 -3.71 0.01
N LEU A 57 1.49 -3.51 0.82
CA LEU A 57 0.72 -4.60 1.43
C LEU A 57 -0.02 -5.48 0.41
N LEU A 58 -0.63 -4.90 -0.64
CA LEU A 58 -1.27 -5.68 -1.71
C LEU A 58 -0.25 -6.49 -2.51
N LEU A 59 0.92 -5.92 -2.76
CA LEU A 59 2.01 -6.59 -3.45
C LEU A 59 2.44 -7.82 -2.64
N ILE A 60 2.73 -7.67 -1.36
CA ILE A 60 3.17 -8.78 -0.50
C ILE A 60 2.07 -9.84 -0.34
N LYS A 61 0.85 -9.43 0.01
CA LYS A 61 -0.20 -10.36 0.43
C LYS A 61 -1.03 -10.92 -0.72
N LYS A 62 -1.16 -10.18 -1.81
CA LYS A 62 -2.03 -10.53 -2.94
C LYS A 62 -1.30 -10.55 -4.28
N GLY A 63 -0.02 -10.16 -4.32
CA GLY A 63 0.79 -10.23 -5.53
C GLY A 63 0.40 -9.20 -6.59
N VAL A 64 -0.21 -8.09 -6.20
CA VAL A 64 -0.58 -7.01 -7.12
C VAL A 64 0.66 -6.17 -7.44
N SER A 65 0.99 -5.99 -8.71
CA SER A 65 2.13 -5.14 -9.10
C SER A 65 1.85 -3.67 -8.82
N LYS A 66 2.77 -3.03 -8.11
CA LYS A 66 2.72 -1.60 -7.81
C LYS A 66 3.10 -0.78 -9.04
N ASN A 67 4.04 -1.29 -9.84
CA ASN A 67 4.44 -0.68 -11.11
C ASN A 67 3.27 -0.64 -12.11
N PHE A 68 2.49 -1.70 -12.19
CA PHE A 68 1.29 -1.69 -13.02
C PHE A 68 0.29 -0.64 -12.55
N VAL A 69 0.01 -0.57 -11.24
CA VAL A 69 -1.00 0.34 -10.68
C VAL A 69 -0.60 1.81 -10.81
N PHE A 70 0.61 2.20 -10.41
CA PHE A 70 1.01 3.61 -10.41
C PHE A 70 1.57 4.08 -11.75
N ASN A 71 2.40 3.27 -12.40
CA ASN A 71 3.17 3.69 -13.58
C ASN A 71 2.59 3.18 -14.90
N HIS A 72 1.52 2.37 -14.85
CA HIS A 72 0.92 1.72 -16.03
C HIS A 72 1.94 0.91 -16.85
N SER A 73 2.88 0.28 -16.15
CA SER A 73 3.97 -0.47 -16.78
C SER A 73 4.04 -1.89 -16.24
N GLY A 74 4.33 -2.86 -17.11
CA GLY A 74 4.43 -4.26 -16.75
C GLY A 74 3.07 -4.97 -16.62
N GLU A 75 3.07 -6.07 -15.87
CA GLU A 75 1.91 -6.95 -15.71
C GLU A 75 1.17 -6.67 -14.38
N PRO A 76 -0.16 -6.91 -14.30
CA PRO A 76 -0.93 -6.74 -13.06
C PRO A 76 -0.45 -7.61 -11.89
N LYS A 77 0.18 -8.75 -12.20
CA LYS A 77 0.79 -9.64 -11.22
C LYS A 77 2.23 -9.21 -10.97
N ALA A 78 2.57 -8.91 -9.72
CA ALA A 78 3.93 -8.60 -9.31
C ALA A 78 4.87 -9.75 -9.64
N SER A 79 6.01 -9.41 -10.25
CA SER A 79 7.08 -10.36 -10.54
C SER A 79 7.74 -10.86 -9.25
N TRP A 80 8.56 -11.91 -9.34
CA TRP A 80 9.30 -12.40 -8.18
C TRP A 80 10.31 -11.37 -7.69
N GLU A 81 10.95 -10.67 -8.62
CA GLU A 81 11.94 -9.61 -8.35
C GLU A 81 11.29 -8.42 -7.65
N GLU A 82 10.10 -7.97 -8.10
CA GLU A 82 9.36 -6.88 -7.45
C GLU A 82 9.02 -7.22 -5.99
N ARG A 83 8.64 -8.48 -5.73
CA ARG A 83 8.37 -8.99 -4.38
C ARG A 83 9.63 -9.07 -3.53
N LEU A 84 10.70 -9.63 -4.08
CA LEU A 84 11.96 -9.79 -3.37
C LEU A 84 12.55 -8.44 -2.98
N ALA A 85 12.57 -7.47 -3.90
CA ALA A 85 13.07 -6.12 -3.65
C ALA A 85 12.31 -5.42 -2.51
N LEU A 86 10.98 -5.60 -2.42
CA LEU A 86 10.21 -5.04 -1.32
C LEU A 86 10.52 -5.75 0.01
N LEU A 87 10.65 -7.08 0.01
CA LEU A 87 11.01 -7.84 1.21
C LEU A 87 12.40 -7.48 1.74
N GLU A 88 13.37 -7.32 0.85
CA GLU A 88 14.73 -6.89 1.20
C GLU A 88 14.72 -5.48 1.82
N LYS A 89 13.98 -4.55 1.21
CA LYS A 89 13.83 -3.18 1.74
C LYS A 89 13.17 -3.16 3.13
N GLU A 90 12.14 -3.96 3.34
CA GLU A 90 11.45 -4.02 4.63
C GLU A 90 12.30 -4.74 5.69
N ASN A 91 13.05 -5.79 5.33
CA ASN A 91 14.00 -6.42 6.23
C ASN A 91 15.11 -5.45 6.66
N ALA A 92 15.67 -4.67 5.73
CA ALA A 92 16.67 -3.67 6.06
C ALA A 92 16.14 -2.63 7.07
N ARG A 93 14.91 -2.15 6.88
CA ARG A 93 14.23 -1.25 7.84
C ARG A 93 13.99 -1.89 9.19
N LEU A 94 13.56 -3.15 9.22
CA LEU A 94 13.37 -3.88 10.48
C LEU A 94 14.69 -4.07 11.21
N ASP A 95 15.77 -4.33 10.48
CA ASP A 95 17.10 -4.45 11.06
C ASP A 95 17.59 -3.11 11.61
N GLU A 96 17.34 -1.98 10.93
CA GLU A 96 17.61 -0.65 11.48
C GLU A 96 16.85 -0.40 12.80
N VAL A 97 15.55 -0.71 12.84
CA VAL A 97 14.73 -0.58 14.05
C VAL A 97 15.22 -1.50 15.17
N ARG A 98 15.63 -2.74 14.85
CA ARG A 98 16.09 -3.72 15.84
C ARG A 98 17.42 -3.33 16.49
N HIS A 99 18.35 -2.78 15.71
CA HIS A 99 19.71 -2.47 16.18
C HIS A 99 19.83 -1.06 16.78
N ASN A 100 18.85 -0.19 16.53
CA ASN A 100 18.78 1.14 17.14
C ASN A 100 17.80 1.15 18.32
N MET A 101 18.33 1.13 19.55
CA MET A 101 17.51 1.10 20.77
C MET A 101 16.52 2.27 20.86
N LEU A 102 16.96 3.49 20.55
CA LEU A 102 16.10 4.67 20.59
C LEU A 102 14.95 4.56 19.57
N LEU A 103 15.25 4.10 18.36
CA LEU A 103 14.23 3.91 17.33
C LEU A 103 13.23 2.82 17.73
N ARG A 104 13.70 1.74 18.35
CA ARG A 104 12.84 0.68 18.89
C ARG A 104 11.92 1.17 19.99
N GLU A 105 12.43 1.98 20.92
CA GLU A 105 11.64 2.58 22.00
C GLU A 105 10.57 3.51 21.43
N ILE A 106 10.95 4.43 20.53
CA ILE A 106 10.00 5.33 19.86
C ILE A 106 8.89 4.54 19.16
N VAL A 107 9.24 3.53 18.36
CA VAL A 107 8.22 2.71 17.65
C VAL A 107 7.29 2.02 18.65
N THR A 108 7.84 1.51 19.76
CA THR A 108 7.06 0.85 20.82
C THR A 108 6.09 1.84 21.47
N ASP A 109 6.56 3.02 21.86
CA ASP A 109 5.75 4.06 22.48
C ASP A 109 4.62 4.53 21.57
N LEU A 110 4.90 4.68 20.26
CA LEU A 110 3.89 5.05 19.27
C LEU A 110 2.74 4.03 19.19
N THR A 111 2.95 2.76 19.54
CA THR A 111 1.87 1.74 19.51
C THR A 111 0.83 1.92 20.62
N TYR A 112 1.15 2.66 21.68
CA TYR A 112 0.24 2.91 22.81
C TYR A 112 -0.58 4.20 22.65
N LEU A 113 -0.28 5.01 21.63
CA LEU A 113 -0.92 6.31 21.42
C LEU A 113 -2.24 6.20 20.66
N SER A 114 -3.15 7.14 20.93
CA SER A 114 -4.38 7.30 20.16
C SER A 114 -4.09 7.89 18.77
N GLU A 115 -5.02 7.74 17.83
CA GLU A 115 -4.87 8.32 16.49
C GLU A 115 -4.70 9.85 16.53
N ASP A 116 -5.36 10.53 17.48
CA ASP A 116 -5.26 11.98 17.62
C ASP A 116 -3.91 12.42 18.19
N ASP A 117 -3.35 11.66 19.14
CA ASP A 117 -1.99 11.90 19.64
C ASP A 117 -0.95 11.67 18.53
N LEU A 118 -1.14 10.62 17.72
CA LEU A 118 -0.29 10.34 16.57
C LEU A 118 -0.33 11.47 15.54
N LYS A 119 -1.48 12.12 15.31
CA LYS A 119 -1.57 13.30 14.43
C LYS A 119 -0.77 14.49 14.97
N ILE A 120 -0.83 14.73 16.28
CA ILE A 120 -0.03 15.79 16.92
C ILE A 120 1.47 15.50 16.74
N LEU A 121 1.89 14.28 17.04
CA LEU A 121 3.28 13.84 16.88
C LEU A 121 3.74 13.95 15.42
N GLN A 122 2.91 13.56 14.47
CA GLN A 122 3.19 13.72 13.04
C GLN A 122 3.40 15.18 12.65
N ALA A 123 2.58 16.10 13.18
CA ALA A 123 2.75 17.54 12.93
C ALA A 123 4.08 18.06 13.50
N VAL A 124 4.48 17.61 14.68
CA VAL A 124 5.77 17.95 15.31
C VAL A 124 6.94 17.40 14.47
N ILE A 125 6.92 16.11 14.12
CA ILE A 125 7.97 15.48 13.28
C ILE A 125 8.10 16.19 11.94
N THR A 126 6.99 16.59 11.33
CA THR A 126 6.99 17.30 10.03
C THR A 126 7.74 18.62 10.12
N LYS A 127 7.63 19.35 11.23
CA LYS A 127 8.39 20.60 11.45
C LYS A 127 9.90 20.37 11.55
N PHE A 128 10.33 19.25 12.14
CA PHE A 128 11.75 18.92 12.27
C PHE A 128 12.40 18.40 10.98
N ARG A 129 11.61 18.04 9.96
CA ARG A 129 12.11 17.58 8.65
C ARG A 129 12.37 18.72 7.66
N GLN A 130 11.97 19.95 7.98
CA GLN A 130 12.23 21.16 7.19
C GLN A 130 13.57 21.77 7.58
#